data_AF-A0AAJ7TQ94-F1
#
_entry.id   AF-A0AAJ7TQ94-F1
#
_cell.length_a   1.000
_cell.length_b   1.000
_cell.length_c   1.000
_cell.angle_alpha   90.00
_cell.angle_beta   90.00
_cell.angle_gamma   90.00
#
_symmetry.space_group_name_H-M   'P 1'
#
loop_
_entity.id
_entity.type
_entity.pdbx_description
1 polymer ?
#
loop_
_entity_poly.entity_id
_entity_poly.type
_entity_poly.pdbx_seq_one_letter_code
_entity_poly.pdbx_strand_id
1 'polypeptide(L)'
;MWSDVFLVDKPDGSQVAVLLMDTQGAFDSQSTIKDCATVFALSTMTSSVQVYNLTQNIQEDDLQHLQLFTEYGRLAMDQVINKPFQSLMFLVRDWSFPYEYPYGHEGGNKFLEKRLKLSENQHEEVQNVRKHIHSCFSKVSCFLMPHPGLKVATNPNFDGRLKDIDSEFKQNLQNLVPLLLASQNLAVKEINGSRITCRALVQYFKTYMKIYQGEELPHPKSMLQATAEANNLTAVATAKDMYNREMEKVCGGNQPFLAPSDLEQRHHNLLEGCIKQFRSTKKMGGEEYSRKYEEQLECEIQETFGNFSKHNDSKNIFKAARTPATFFSVVVAMYVASGVLGFVGLSALASLCNLVLTMSLLLLCTWSYVRYSGEYRDVGAVIDELANVLWEQVIKPLSESLLEDTMRQTVKNSIRAGLTDSARGSDRR
;
A
#
# COMPACT_ATOMS: atom_id res chain seq x y z
N MET A 1 -38.49 -6.15 -1.41
CA MET A 1 -39.04 -7.31 -0.66
C MET A 1 -40.55 -7.25 -0.72
N TRP A 2 -41.21 -8.41 -0.72
CA TRP A 2 -42.67 -8.48 -0.59
C TRP A 2 -43.11 -8.00 0.80
N SER A 3 -44.28 -7.36 0.91
CA SER A 3 -44.79 -6.81 2.18
C SER A 3 -45.23 -7.89 3.16
N ASP A 4 -45.75 -9.00 2.64
CA ASP A 4 -46.28 -10.09 3.44
C ASP A 4 -45.21 -11.15 3.72
N VAL A 5 -45.13 -11.55 4.98
CA VAL A 5 -44.27 -12.66 5.43
C VAL A 5 -45.12 -13.93 5.51
N PHE A 6 -44.73 -14.98 4.81
CA PHE A 6 -45.48 -16.23 4.81
C PHE A 6 -45.00 -17.13 5.94
N LEU A 7 -45.90 -17.53 6.84
CA LEU A 7 -45.62 -18.54 7.86
C LEU A 7 -45.92 -19.92 7.27
N VAL A 8 -44.93 -20.80 7.27
CA VAL A 8 -45.03 -22.14 6.69
C VAL A 8 -44.61 -23.17 7.71
N ASP A 9 -45.46 -24.16 7.94
CA ASP A 9 -45.14 -25.30 8.79
C ASP A 9 -44.33 -26.33 7.99
N LYS A 10 -43.16 -26.66 8.51
CA LYS A 10 -42.27 -27.67 7.93
C LYS A 10 -42.70 -29.07 8.37
N PRO A 11 -42.31 -30.12 7.62
CA PRO A 11 -42.61 -31.50 8.00
C PRO A 11 -42.04 -31.93 9.36
N ASP A 12 -41.02 -31.24 9.87
CA ASP A 12 -40.42 -31.49 11.19
C ASP A 12 -41.22 -30.85 12.35
N GLY A 13 -42.36 -30.21 12.06
CA GLY A 13 -43.20 -29.53 13.02
C GLY A 13 -42.72 -28.11 13.39
N SER A 14 -41.61 -27.64 12.82
CA SER A 14 -41.17 -26.26 13.00
C SER A 14 -41.90 -25.30 12.08
N GLN A 15 -42.21 -24.10 12.59
CA GLN A 15 -42.78 -23.03 11.78
C GLN A 15 -41.67 -22.07 11.34
N VAL A 16 -41.64 -21.73 10.05
CA VAL A 16 -40.66 -20.82 9.47
C VAL A 16 -41.31 -19.65 8.77
N ALA A 17 -40.65 -18.50 8.82
CA ALA A 17 -41.04 -17.31 8.09
C ALA A 17 -40.31 -17.24 6.74
N VAL A 18 -41.06 -17.18 5.65
CA VAL A 18 -40.55 -17.09 4.28
C VAL A 18 -40.64 -15.65 3.81
N LEU A 19 -39.50 -15.11 3.39
CA LEU A 19 -39.34 -13.76 2.85
C LEU A 19 -38.98 -13.87 1.37
N LEU A 20 -39.66 -13.11 0.53
CA LEU A 20 -39.34 -13.00 -0.89
C LEU A 20 -38.63 -11.66 -1.15
N MET A 21 -37.41 -11.76 -1.66
CA MET A 21 -36.59 -10.62 -2.04
C MET A 21 -36.40 -10.62 -3.55
N ASP A 22 -36.77 -9.50 -4.16
CA ASP A 22 -36.43 -9.19 -5.54
C ASP A 22 -35.36 -8.09 -5.54
N THR A 23 -34.46 -8.14 -6.51
CA THR A 23 -33.28 -7.28 -6.60
C THR A 23 -33.26 -6.55 -7.93
N GLN A 24 -32.69 -5.35 -7.94
CA GLN A 24 -32.39 -4.67 -9.20
C GLN A 24 -31.43 -5.53 -10.04
N GLY A 25 -31.67 -5.58 -11.35
CA GLY A 25 -30.80 -6.30 -12.28
C GLY A 25 -29.38 -5.76 -12.24
N ALA A 26 -28.39 -6.66 -12.19
CA ALA A 26 -27.00 -6.27 -12.32
C ALA A 26 -26.71 -5.78 -13.74
N PHE A 27 -25.81 -4.79 -13.87
CA PHE A 27 -25.31 -4.25 -15.14
C PHE A 27 -26.35 -3.50 -16.00
N ASP A 28 -27.23 -2.71 -15.37
CA ASP A 28 -27.98 -1.70 -16.11
C ASP A 28 -27.07 -0.52 -16.53
N SER A 29 -27.54 0.32 -17.45
CA SER A 29 -26.76 1.45 -17.97
C SER A 29 -26.57 2.61 -16.99
N GLN A 30 -27.20 2.55 -15.82
CA GLN A 30 -27.22 3.63 -14.83
C GLN A 30 -26.42 3.29 -13.56
N SER A 31 -26.20 2.01 -13.28
CA SER A 31 -25.55 1.51 -12.06
C SER A 31 -24.07 1.29 -12.26
N THR A 32 -23.29 1.61 -11.23
CA THR A 32 -21.85 1.29 -11.23
C THR A 32 -21.61 -0.18 -10.90
N ILE A 33 -20.38 -0.66 -11.14
CA ILE A 33 -19.95 -2.01 -10.72
C ILE A 33 -20.07 -2.15 -9.20
N LYS A 34 -19.79 -1.08 -8.44
CA LYS A 34 -19.94 -1.05 -6.98
C LYS A 34 -21.40 -1.26 -6.57
N ASP A 35 -22.34 -0.60 -7.23
CA ASP A 35 -23.77 -0.73 -6.93
C ASP A 35 -24.26 -2.15 -7.19
N CYS A 36 -23.90 -2.71 -8.35
CA CYS A 36 -24.24 -4.08 -8.73
C CYS A 36 -23.66 -5.09 -7.73
N ALA A 37 -22.38 -4.94 -7.38
CA ALA A 37 -21.70 -5.81 -6.43
C ALA A 37 -22.32 -5.73 -5.03
N THR A 38 -22.71 -4.53 -4.60
CA THR A 38 -23.33 -4.29 -3.29
C THR A 38 -24.70 -4.94 -3.21
N VAL A 39 -25.55 -4.75 -4.22
CA VAL A 39 -26.89 -5.36 -4.29
C VAL A 39 -26.79 -6.89 -4.34
N PHE A 40 -25.89 -7.42 -5.17
CA PHE A 40 -25.68 -8.87 -5.27
C PHE A 40 -25.13 -9.45 -3.96
N ALA A 41 -24.10 -8.83 -3.38
CA ALA A 41 -23.53 -9.29 -2.12
C ALA A 41 -24.59 -9.28 -1.01
N LEU A 42 -25.31 -8.17 -0.81
CA LEU A 42 -26.36 -8.08 0.22
C LEU A 42 -27.46 -9.12 0.04
N SER A 43 -27.94 -9.32 -1.18
CA SER A 43 -28.96 -10.35 -1.44
C SER A 43 -28.45 -11.74 -1.10
N THR A 44 -27.21 -12.07 -1.49
CA THR A 44 -26.57 -13.36 -1.20
C THR A 44 -26.29 -13.55 0.30
N MET A 45 -25.85 -12.50 0.99
CA MET A 45 -25.56 -12.54 2.42
C MET A 45 -26.83 -12.72 3.25
N THR A 46 -27.95 -12.17 2.80
CA THR A 46 -29.21 -12.18 3.54
C THR A 46 -30.12 -13.34 3.15
N SER A 47 -29.98 -13.89 1.94
CA SER A 47 -30.75 -15.04 1.46
C SER A 47 -30.21 -16.36 2.01
N SER A 48 -31.10 -17.33 2.23
CA SER A 48 -30.73 -18.74 2.44
C SER A 48 -30.67 -19.51 1.11
N VAL A 49 -31.48 -19.08 0.14
CA VAL A 49 -31.51 -19.58 -1.22
C VAL A 49 -31.35 -18.39 -2.16
N GLN A 50 -30.23 -18.34 -2.87
CA GLN A 50 -29.96 -17.37 -3.92
C GLN A 50 -30.28 -18.01 -5.28
N VAL A 51 -31.18 -17.40 -6.05
CA VAL A 51 -31.45 -17.80 -7.44
C VAL A 51 -30.64 -16.88 -8.35
N TYR A 52 -29.61 -17.41 -8.98
CA TYR A 52 -28.81 -16.69 -9.96
C TYR A 52 -29.42 -16.88 -11.34
N ASN A 53 -30.19 -15.88 -11.77
CA ASN A 53 -30.95 -15.90 -13.01
C ASN A 53 -30.07 -15.47 -14.18
N LEU A 54 -29.76 -16.42 -15.06
CA LEU A 54 -28.91 -16.25 -16.24
C LEU A 54 -29.72 -16.45 -17.52
N THR A 55 -29.24 -15.88 -18.62
CA THR A 55 -29.92 -15.97 -19.92
C THR A 55 -29.15 -16.90 -20.85
N GLN A 56 -29.84 -17.87 -21.44
CA GLN A 56 -29.38 -18.86 -22.42
C GLN A 56 -28.32 -19.86 -21.94
N ASN A 57 -27.24 -19.43 -21.30
CA ASN A 57 -26.12 -20.29 -20.94
C ASN A 57 -25.45 -19.85 -19.63
N ILE A 58 -24.45 -20.62 -19.18
CA ILE A 58 -23.52 -20.22 -18.13
C ILE A 58 -22.17 -19.96 -18.79
N GLN A 59 -21.78 -18.69 -18.85
CA GLN A 59 -20.52 -18.23 -19.43
C GLN A 59 -19.44 -18.04 -18.36
N GLU A 60 -18.17 -17.88 -18.75
CA GLU A 60 -17.08 -17.72 -17.76
C GLU A 60 -17.14 -16.36 -17.06
N ASP A 61 -17.58 -15.31 -17.75
CA ASP A 61 -17.82 -13.99 -17.16
C ASP A 61 -18.92 -14.02 -16.11
N ASP A 62 -19.98 -14.83 -16.29
CA ASP A 62 -21.00 -15.05 -15.25
C ASP A 62 -20.38 -15.62 -13.95
N LEU A 63 -19.42 -16.55 -14.09
CA LEU A 63 -18.73 -17.18 -12.98
C LEU A 63 -17.72 -16.23 -12.32
N GLN A 64 -17.01 -15.42 -13.11
CA GLN A 64 -16.10 -14.39 -12.62
C GLN A 64 -16.86 -13.29 -11.85
N HIS A 65 -18.01 -12.84 -12.35
CA HIS A 65 -18.88 -11.90 -11.64
C HIS A 65 -19.40 -12.49 -10.33
N LEU A 66 -19.85 -13.76 -10.36
CA LEU A 66 -20.26 -14.46 -9.15
C LEU A 66 -19.11 -14.54 -8.14
N GLN A 67 -17.88 -14.84 -8.58
CA GLN A 67 -16.69 -14.83 -7.71
C GLN A 67 -16.45 -13.45 -7.09
N LEU A 68 -16.46 -12.38 -7.89
CA LEU A 68 -16.24 -11.02 -7.42
C LEU A 68 -17.27 -10.64 -6.35
N PHE A 69 -18.55 -10.90 -6.59
CA PHE A 69 -19.61 -10.50 -5.68
C PHE A 69 -19.63 -11.35 -4.40
N THR A 70 -19.29 -12.64 -4.50
CA THR A 70 -19.21 -13.51 -3.33
C THR A 70 -17.97 -13.23 -2.47
N GLU A 71 -16.83 -12.87 -3.07
CA GLU A 71 -15.68 -12.35 -2.32
C GLU A 71 -16.00 -11.02 -1.65
N TYR A 72 -16.69 -10.11 -2.34
CA TYR A 72 -17.11 -8.84 -1.76
C TYR A 72 -18.09 -9.03 -0.58
N GLY A 73 -18.96 -10.03 -0.66
CA GLY A 73 -19.78 -10.49 0.46
C GLY A 73 -18.95 -11.06 1.61
N ARG A 74 -17.97 -11.91 1.30
CA ARG A 74 -17.11 -12.57 2.27
C ARG A 74 -16.25 -11.59 3.06
N LEU A 75 -15.71 -10.54 2.42
CA LEU A 75 -14.94 -9.50 3.10
C LEU A 75 -15.75 -8.73 4.16
N ALA A 76 -17.06 -8.64 3.98
CA ALA A 76 -17.97 -8.00 4.94
C ALA A 76 -18.39 -8.94 6.10
N MET A 77 -18.03 -10.22 6.04
CA MET A 77 -18.31 -11.20 7.07
C MET A 77 -17.06 -11.46 7.92
N ASP A 78 -17.25 -11.60 9.23
CA ASP A 78 -16.20 -12.07 10.14
C ASP A 78 -15.67 -13.45 9.73
N GLN A 79 -14.46 -13.81 10.16
CA GLN A 79 -13.77 -15.04 9.80
C GLN A 79 -14.66 -16.29 9.95
N VAL A 80 -15.25 -16.74 8.85
CA VAL A 80 -16.13 -17.91 8.81
C VAL A 80 -15.25 -19.17 8.71
N ILE A 81 -15.35 -20.06 9.69
CA ILE A 81 -14.69 -21.38 9.69
C ILE A 81 -15.36 -22.32 8.66
N ASN A 82 -16.66 -22.13 8.45
CA ASN A 82 -17.50 -22.89 7.53
C ASN A 82 -17.76 -22.11 6.22
N LYS A 83 -18.50 -22.74 5.29
CA LYS A 83 -18.93 -22.04 4.07
C LYS A 83 -19.86 -20.86 4.42
N PRO A 84 -19.63 -19.66 3.85
CA PRO A 84 -20.38 -18.45 4.21
C PRO A 84 -21.84 -18.47 3.75
N PHE A 85 -22.15 -19.17 2.65
CA PHE A 85 -23.48 -19.18 2.04
C PHE A 85 -24.08 -20.58 1.96
N GLN A 86 -25.41 -20.64 1.91
CA GLN A 86 -26.16 -21.90 1.99
C GLN A 86 -26.44 -22.48 0.62
N SER A 87 -27.46 -22.00 -0.09
CA SER A 87 -27.89 -22.57 -1.37
C SER A 87 -27.81 -21.57 -2.51
N LEU A 88 -27.15 -21.96 -3.60
CA LEU A 88 -27.14 -21.27 -4.89
C LEU A 88 -27.86 -22.13 -5.93
N MET A 89 -28.81 -21.54 -6.65
CA MET A 89 -29.44 -22.16 -7.81
C MET A 89 -29.16 -21.33 -9.05
N PHE A 90 -28.42 -21.90 -10.01
CA PHE A 90 -28.32 -21.36 -11.36
C PHE A 90 -29.65 -21.60 -12.07
N LEU A 91 -30.36 -20.53 -12.41
CA LEU A 91 -31.57 -20.60 -13.22
C LEU A 91 -31.25 -20.11 -14.61
N VAL A 92 -31.06 -21.03 -15.56
CA VAL A 92 -30.76 -20.70 -16.96
C VAL A 92 -32.07 -20.54 -17.70
N ARG A 93 -32.40 -19.29 -18.04
CA ARG A 93 -33.57 -18.92 -18.84
C ARG A 93 -33.30 -19.20 -20.31
N ASP A 94 -34.35 -19.46 -21.07
CA ASP A 94 -34.29 -19.59 -22.53
C ASP A 94 -33.26 -20.63 -23.01
N TRP A 95 -33.08 -21.71 -22.25
CA TRP A 95 -32.22 -22.82 -22.63
C TRP A 95 -32.69 -23.39 -23.96
N SER A 96 -31.79 -23.50 -24.92
CA SER A 96 -32.14 -23.81 -26.31
C SER A 96 -31.71 -25.22 -26.75
N PHE A 97 -31.05 -25.98 -25.88
CA PHE A 97 -30.45 -27.27 -26.23
C PHE A 97 -30.98 -28.44 -25.36
N PRO A 98 -32.32 -28.66 -25.30
CA PRO A 98 -32.91 -29.73 -24.49
C PRO A 98 -32.48 -31.14 -24.94
N TYR A 99 -32.01 -31.28 -26.17
CA TYR A 99 -31.49 -32.53 -26.73
C TYR A 99 -30.11 -32.92 -26.18
N GLU A 100 -29.31 -31.96 -25.68
CA GLU A 100 -28.03 -32.25 -25.02
C GLU A 100 -28.25 -32.40 -23.50
N TYR A 101 -28.97 -31.46 -22.91
CA TYR A 101 -29.36 -31.49 -21.50
C TYR A 101 -30.85 -31.17 -21.38
N PRO A 102 -31.68 -32.11 -20.90
CA PRO A 102 -33.13 -31.91 -20.83
C PRO A 102 -33.49 -30.77 -19.88
N TYR A 103 -34.66 -30.16 -20.08
CA TYR A 103 -35.16 -29.13 -19.18
C TYR A 103 -35.32 -29.63 -17.74
N GLY A 104 -35.32 -28.70 -16.80
CA GLY A 104 -35.52 -28.99 -15.38
C GLY A 104 -34.24 -29.15 -14.57
N HIS A 105 -34.41 -29.64 -13.35
CA HIS A 105 -33.35 -29.75 -12.35
C HIS A 105 -32.33 -30.85 -12.66
N GLU A 106 -32.76 -31.99 -13.20
CA GLU A 106 -31.85 -33.12 -13.49
C GLU A 106 -30.87 -32.78 -14.61
N GLY A 107 -31.37 -32.27 -15.75
CA GLY A 107 -30.52 -31.83 -16.84
C GLY A 107 -29.65 -30.64 -16.46
N GLY A 108 -30.21 -29.70 -15.67
CA GLY A 108 -29.45 -28.57 -15.12
C GLY A 108 -28.26 -28.99 -14.27
N ASN A 109 -28.44 -29.93 -13.34
CA ASN A 109 -27.32 -30.40 -12.50
C ASN A 109 -26.25 -31.12 -13.33
N LYS A 110 -26.63 -31.98 -14.29
CA LYS A 110 -25.65 -32.62 -15.19
C LYS A 110 -24.88 -31.59 -16.03
N PHE A 111 -25.57 -30.56 -16.51
CA PHE A 111 -24.95 -29.45 -17.24
C PHE A 111 -23.98 -28.66 -16.35
N LEU A 112 -24.41 -28.32 -15.13
CA LEU A 112 -23.60 -27.56 -14.17
C LEU A 112 -22.37 -28.35 -13.70
N GLU A 113 -22.52 -29.65 -13.43
CA GLU A 113 -21.39 -30.52 -13.07
C GLU A 113 -20.30 -30.51 -14.14
N LYS A 114 -20.68 -30.54 -15.43
CA LYS A 114 -19.71 -30.41 -16.53
C LYS A 114 -19.05 -29.03 -16.55
N ARG A 115 -19.81 -27.95 -16.29
CA ARG A 115 -19.30 -26.56 -16.30
C ARG A 115 -18.34 -26.28 -15.15
N LEU A 116 -18.65 -26.76 -13.95
CA LEU A 116 -17.85 -26.57 -12.74
C LEU A 116 -16.82 -27.68 -12.51
N LYS A 117 -16.73 -28.68 -13.40
CA LYS A 117 -15.73 -29.75 -13.30
C LYS A 117 -14.32 -29.17 -13.28
N LEU A 118 -13.59 -29.44 -12.20
CA LEU A 118 -12.16 -29.18 -12.09
C LEU A 118 -11.40 -30.22 -12.92
N SER A 119 -10.51 -29.74 -13.78
CA SER A 119 -9.60 -30.58 -14.56
C SER A 119 -8.20 -30.01 -14.48
N GLU A 120 -7.19 -30.86 -14.31
CA GLU A 120 -5.78 -30.45 -14.22
C GLU A 120 -5.28 -29.78 -15.51
N ASN A 121 -5.91 -30.08 -16.65
CA ASN A 121 -5.58 -29.48 -17.94
C ASN A 121 -6.16 -28.06 -18.12
N GLN A 122 -7.01 -27.58 -17.19
CA GLN A 122 -7.55 -26.22 -17.26
C GLN A 122 -6.53 -25.20 -16.78
N HIS A 123 -6.58 -23.99 -17.34
CA HIS A 123 -5.80 -22.85 -16.85
C HIS A 123 -6.10 -22.57 -15.38
N GLU A 124 -5.10 -22.12 -14.62
CA GLU A 124 -5.21 -21.92 -13.17
C GLU A 124 -6.35 -20.96 -12.80
N GLU A 125 -6.51 -19.89 -13.57
CA GLU A 125 -7.59 -18.90 -13.39
C GLU A 125 -8.98 -19.54 -13.42
N VAL A 126 -9.22 -20.42 -14.39
CA VAL A 126 -10.48 -21.15 -14.60
C VAL A 126 -10.75 -22.11 -13.43
N GLN A 127 -9.69 -22.75 -12.92
CA GLN A 127 -9.79 -23.63 -11.75
C GLN A 127 -10.09 -22.84 -10.48
N ASN A 128 -9.46 -21.68 -10.30
CA ASN A 128 -9.60 -20.85 -9.11
C ASN A 128 -11.03 -20.32 -8.95
N VAL A 129 -11.66 -19.86 -10.04
CA VAL A 129 -13.08 -19.46 -10.06
C VAL A 129 -13.99 -20.59 -9.57
N ARG A 130 -13.78 -21.81 -10.07
CA ARG A 130 -14.59 -22.98 -9.70
C ARG A 130 -14.38 -23.43 -8.25
N LYS A 131 -13.12 -23.49 -7.80
CA LYS A 131 -12.77 -23.79 -6.40
C LYS A 131 -13.43 -22.78 -5.45
N HIS A 132 -13.44 -21.51 -5.84
CA HIS A 132 -14.07 -20.43 -5.08
C HIS A 132 -15.59 -20.60 -4.93
N ILE A 133 -16.30 -20.90 -6.02
CA ILE A 133 -17.75 -21.14 -5.95
C ILE A 133 -18.05 -22.33 -5.03
N HIS A 134 -17.27 -23.40 -5.14
CA HIS A 134 -17.43 -24.58 -4.28
C HIS A 134 -17.11 -24.30 -2.80
N SER A 135 -16.20 -23.38 -2.49
CA SER A 135 -15.88 -23.01 -1.10
C SER A 135 -16.93 -22.06 -0.50
N CYS A 136 -17.62 -21.28 -1.33
CA CYS A 136 -18.59 -20.28 -0.88
C CYS A 136 -19.96 -20.86 -0.49
N PHE A 137 -20.46 -21.87 -1.21
CA PHE A 137 -21.83 -22.37 -1.04
C PHE A 137 -21.90 -23.82 -0.55
N SER A 138 -22.78 -24.10 0.41
CA SER A 138 -23.06 -25.45 0.90
C SER A 138 -23.74 -26.34 -0.13
N LYS A 139 -24.68 -25.78 -0.90
CA LYS A 139 -25.37 -26.45 -2.00
C LYS A 139 -25.35 -25.58 -3.24
N VAL A 140 -24.95 -26.15 -4.36
CA VAL A 140 -25.03 -25.51 -5.68
C VAL A 140 -25.83 -26.43 -6.59
N SER A 141 -26.84 -25.88 -7.26
CA SER A 141 -27.75 -26.61 -8.14
C SER A 141 -28.05 -25.78 -9.39
N CYS A 142 -28.64 -26.40 -10.41
CA CYS A 142 -29.00 -25.73 -11.64
C CYS A 142 -30.36 -26.22 -12.16
N PHE A 143 -31.11 -25.31 -12.77
CA PHE A 143 -32.38 -25.58 -13.42
C PHE A 143 -32.39 -24.93 -14.81
N LEU A 144 -32.72 -25.72 -15.84
CA LEU A 144 -32.81 -25.25 -17.23
C LEU A 144 -34.28 -24.97 -17.56
N MET A 145 -34.59 -23.70 -17.85
CA MET A 145 -35.93 -23.26 -18.25
C MET A 145 -36.00 -23.12 -19.78
N PRO A 146 -37.06 -23.62 -20.43
CA PRO A 146 -37.32 -23.34 -21.84
C PRO A 146 -37.63 -21.84 -22.05
N HIS A 147 -37.62 -21.41 -23.31
CA HIS A 147 -38.07 -20.07 -23.68
C HIS A 147 -39.60 -19.93 -23.44
N PRO A 148 -40.11 -18.81 -22.88
CA PRO A 148 -41.53 -18.66 -22.52
C PRO A 148 -42.48 -18.49 -23.72
N GLY A 149 -41.92 -18.33 -24.92
CA GLY A 149 -42.61 -18.10 -26.18
C GLY A 149 -42.44 -16.68 -26.70
N LEU A 150 -42.46 -16.50 -28.03
CA LEU A 150 -42.20 -15.19 -28.66
C LEU A 150 -43.20 -14.11 -28.21
N LYS A 151 -44.46 -14.49 -27.96
CA LYS A 151 -45.49 -13.56 -27.45
C LYS A 151 -45.10 -12.94 -26.12
N VAL A 152 -44.45 -13.71 -25.24
CA VAL A 152 -44.01 -13.20 -23.93
C VAL A 152 -42.79 -12.29 -24.10
N ALA A 153 -41.88 -12.63 -25.01
CA ALA A 153 -40.62 -11.92 -25.19
C ALA A 153 -40.76 -10.59 -25.96
N THR A 154 -41.66 -10.51 -26.94
CA THR A 154 -41.71 -9.37 -27.89
C THR A 154 -42.95 -8.50 -27.77
N ASN A 155 -44.02 -8.96 -27.11
CA ASN A 155 -45.27 -8.21 -27.03
C ASN A 155 -45.23 -7.20 -25.86
N PRO A 156 -45.25 -5.88 -26.13
CA PRO A 156 -45.26 -4.88 -25.06
C PRO A 156 -46.55 -4.89 -24.24
N ASN A 157 -47.64 -5.48 -24.77
CA ASN A 157 -48.94 -5.55 -24.12
C ASN A 157 -49.17 -6.88 -23.38
N PHE A 158 -48.13 -7.68 -23.18
CA PHE A 158 -48.25 -8.95 -22.44
C PHE A 158 -48.58 -8.67 -20.97
N ASP A 159 -49.68 -9.24 -20.48
CA ASP A 159 -50.22 -9.01 -19.14
C ASP A 159 -50.08 -10.22 -18.19
N GLY A 160 -49.22 -11.20 -18.55
CA GLY A 160 -48.97 -12.37 -17.71
C GLY A 160 -49.96 -13.53 -17.87
N ARG A 161 -50.95 -13.45 -18.78
CA ARG A 161 -51.93 -14.52 -18.96
C ARG A 161 -51.31 -15.83 -19.45
N LEU A 162 -51.64 -16.92 -18.77
CA LEU A 162 -51.13 -18.28 -19.05
C LEU A 162 -51.43 -18.82 -20.46
N LYS A 163 -52.44 -18.29 -21.15
CA LYS A 163 -52.81 -18.69 -22.51
C LYS A 163 -51.76 -18.31 -23.56
N ASP A 164 -50.99 -17.26 -23.29
CA ASP A 164 -49.98 -16.72 -24.20
C ASP A 164 -48.56 -17.21 -23.86
N ILE A 165 -48.42 -17.99 -22.79
CA ILE A 165 -47.18 -18.63 -22.34
C ILE A 165 -47.12 -20.06 -22.87
N ASP A 166 -45.94 -20.45 -23.37
CA ASP A 166 -45.71 -21.77 -23.92
C ASP A 166 -45.98 -22.92 -22.91
N SER A 167 -46.46 -24.05 -23.40
CA SER A 167 -46.89 -25.17 -22.56
C SER A 167 -45.74 -25.82 -21.81
N GLU A 168 -44.60 -26.01 -22.49
CA GLU A 168 -43.39 -26.59 -21.91
C GLU A 168 -42.81 -25.69 -20.81
N PHE A 169 -42.89 -24.36 -20.98
CA PHE A 169 -42.51 -23.40 -19.94
C PHE A 169 -43.38 -23.55 -18.70
N LYS A 170 -44.71 -23.64 -18.86
CA LYS A 170 -45.64 -23.82 -17.74
C LYS A 170 -45.37 -25.12 -16.97
N GLN A 171 -45.10 -26.22 -17.68
CA GLN A 171 -44.77 -27.51 -17.06
C GLN A 171 -43.48 -27.42 -16.24
N ASN A 172 -42.42 -26.83 -16.80
CA ASN A 172 -41.17 -26.65 -16.07
C ASN A 172 -41.29 -25.67 -14.90
N LEU A 173 -42.12 -24.62 -15.02
CA LEU A 173 -42.42 -23.71 -13.93
C LEU A 173 -43.14 -24.41 -12.77
N GLN A 174 -44.08 -25.32 -13.08
CA GLN A 174 -44.76 -26.16 -12.08
C GLN A 174 -43.79 -27.10 -11.33
N ASN A 175 -42.64 -27.43 -11.93
CA ASN A 175 -41.58 -28.19 -11.26
C ASN A 175 -40.63 -27.29 -10.46
N LEU A 176 -40.29 -26.12 -11.00
CA LEU A 176 -39.36 -25.17 -10.40
C LEU A 176 -39.88 -24.57 -9.09
N VAL A 177 -41.13 -24.12 -9.06
CA VAL A 177 -41.68 -23.41 -7.89
C VAL A 177 -41.72 -24.30 -6.64
N PRO A 178 -42.23 -25.55 -6.68
CA PRO A 178 -42.18 -26.46 -5.54
C PRO A 178 -40.75 -26.87 -5.17
N LEU A 179 -39.85 -27.00 -6.14
CA LEU A 179 -38.44 -27.30 -5.85
C LEU A 179 -37.82 -26.23 -4.94
N LEU A 180 -38.16 -24.96 -5.16
CA LEU A 180 -37.66 -23.83 -4.38
C LEU A 180 -38.46 -23.58 -3.09
N LEU A 181 -39.79 -23.67 -3.13
CA LEU A 181 -40.67 -23.11 -2.11
C LEU A 181 -41.55 -24.14 -1.37
N ALA A 182 -41.51 -25.43 -1.73
CA ALA A 182 -42.25 -26.44 -0.98
C ALA A 182 -41.74 -26.52 0.46
N SER A 183 -42.64 -26.78 1.42
CA SER A 183 -42.34 -26.71 2.86
C SER A 183 -41.15 -27.58 3.29
N GLN A 184 -40.98 -28.74 2.66
CA GLN A 184 -39.84 -29.65 2.88
C GLN A 184 -38.49 -29.11 2.37
N ASN A 185 -38.50 -28.21 1.38
CA ASN A 185 -37.31 -27.69 0.71
C ASN A 185 -36.85 -26.33 1.28
N LEU A 186 -37.66 -25.70 2.13
CA LEU A 186 -37.35 -24.39 2.71
C LEU A 186 -36.09 -24.45 3.59
N ALA A 187 -35.02 -23.79 3.14
CA ALA A 187 -33.78 -23.63 3.89
C ALA A 187 -33.90 -22.47 4.89
N VAL A 188 -33.72 -22.76 6.18
CA VAL A 188 -33.67 -21.74 7.23
C VAL A 188 -32.35 -20.99 7.13
N LYS A 189 -32.37 -19.66 7.19
CA LYS A 189 -31.15 -18.85 7.12
C LYS A 189 -30.24 -19.14 8.30
N GLU A 190 -28.98 -19.44 8.01
CA GLU A 190 -27.91 -19.60 8.98
C GLU A 190 -26.78 -18.61 8.70
N ILE A 191 -26.24 -18.00 9.76
CA ILE A 191 -25.03 -17.17 9.73
C ILE A 191 -24.13 -17.70 10.83
N ASN A 192 -22.88 -18.05 10.49
CA ASN A 192 -21.92 -18.68 11.42
C ASN A 192 -22.48 -19.90 12.17
N GLY A 193 -23.27 -20.73 11.47
CA GLY A 193 -23.90 -21.93 12.03
C GLY A 193 -25.10 -21.69 12.95
N SER A 194 -25.49 -20.43 13.17
CA SER A 194 -26.65 -20.07 13.99
C SER A 194 -27.86 -19.75 13.11
N ARG A 195 -29.03 -20.33 13.45
CA ARG A 195 -30.30 -20.04 12.77
C ARG A 195 -30.76 -18.62 13.08
N ILE A 196 -31.21 -17.91 12.05
CA ILE A 196 -31.52 -16.48 12.11
C ILE A 196 -33.04 -16.25 12.13
N THR A 197 -33.50 -15.44 13.07
CA THR A 197 -34.89 -14.97 13.14
C THR A 197 -35.09 -13.72 12.29
N CYS A 198 -36.34 -13.39 11.91
CA CYS A 198 -36.62 -12.18 11.14
C CYS A 198 -36.11 -10.90 11.82
N ARG A 199 -36.22 -10.82 13.16
CA ARG A 199 -35.70 -9.69 13.94
C ARG A 199 -34.19 -9.56 13.80
N ALA A 200 -33.46 -10.66 13.94
CA ALA A 200 -32.02 -10.68 13.79
C ALA A 200 -31.60 -10.36 12.36
N LEU A 201 -32.31 -10.88 11.35
CA LEU A 201 -32.04 -10.62 9.94
C LEU A 201 -32.07 -9.12 9.60
N VAL A 202 -33.03 -8.38 10.14
CA VAL A 202 -33.08 -6.90 9.98
C VAL A 202 -31.86 -6.23 10.58
N GLN A 203 -31.37 -6.71 11.73
CA GLN A 203 -30.17 -6.16 12.36
C GLN A 203 -28.93 -6.42 11.50
N TYR A 204 -28.76 -7.66 11.01
CA TYR A 204 -27.70 -8.00 10.07
C TYR A 204 -27.75 -7.13 8.81
N PHE A 205 -28.94 -6.94 8.24
CA PHE A 205 -29.13 -6.10 7.06
C PHE A 205 -28.63 -4.66 7.29
N LYS A 206 -28.97 -4.06 8.45
CA LYS A 206 -28.49 -2.73 8.84
C LYS A 206 -26.98 -2.67 9.03
N THR A 207 -26.41 -3.68 9.68
CA THR A 207 -24.95 -3.77 9.91
C THR A 207 -24.20 -3.90 8.59
N TYR A 208 -24.61 -4.83 7.71
CA TYR A 208 -23.99 -5.00 6.40
C TYR A 208 -24.12 -3.74 5.54
N MET A 209 -25.25 -3.04 5.58
CA MET A 209 -25.39 -1.76 4.88
C MET A 209 -24.43 -0.69 5.39
N LYS A 210 -24.22 -0.61 6.70
CA LYS A 210 -23.22 0.32 7.27
C LYS A 210 -21.81 0.02 6.78
N ILE A 211 -21.43 -1.26 6.70
CA ILE A 211 -20.10 -1.67 6.22
C ILE A 211 -19.92 -1.23 4.76
N TYR A 212 -20.91 -1.45 3.89
CA TYR A 212 -20.82 -1.05 2.48
C TYR A 212 -20.92 0.47 2.24
N GLN A 213 -21.51 1.21 3.18
CA GLN A 213 -21.52 2.67 3.16
C GLN A 213 -20.17 3.27 3.59
N GLY A 214 -19.37 2.53 4.35
CA GLY A 214 -18.02 2.93 4.75
C GLY A 214 -16.99 2.80 3.62
N GLU A 215 -15.77 3.29 3.89
CA GLU A 215 -14.60 3.12 3.00
C GLU A 215 -13.69 1.96 3.45
N GLU A 216 -14.12 1.16 4.42
CA GLU A 216 -13.34 0.05 4.98
C GLU A 216 -13.12 -1.09 3.98
N LEU A 217 -14.08 -1.29 3.05
CA LEU A 217 -13.99 -2.34 2.04
C LEU A 217 -13.40 -1.81 0.72
N PRO A 218 -12.50 -2.57 0.07
CA PRO A 218 -11.96 -2.17 -1.22
C PRO A 218 -13.08 -2.08 -2.26
N HIS A 219 -13.15 -0.95 -2.96
CA HIS A 219 -14.19 -0.76 -3.97
C HIS A 219 -14.00 -1.72 -5.15
N PRO A 220 -15.05 -2.46 -5.56
CA PRO A 220 -15.02 -3.26 -6.78
C PRO A 220 -14.72 -2.35 -7.98
N LYS A 221 -13.64 -2.66 -8.69
CA LYS A 221 -13.18 -1.92 -9.88
C LYS A 221 -13.39 -2.78 -11.12
N SER A 222 -13.47 -2.15 -12.28
CA SER A 222 -13.44 -2.90 -13.54
C SER A 222 -12.10 -3.62 -13.69
N MET A 223 -12.09 -4.73 -14.44
CA MET A 223 -10.86 -5.49 -14.68
C MET A 223 -9.76 -4.61 -15.30
N LEU A 224 -10.10 -3.72 -16.23
CA LEU A 224 -9.16 -2.78 -16.85
C LEU A 224 -8.60 -1.80 -15.80
N GLN A 225 -9.44 -1.24 -14.94
CA GLN A 225 -9.01 -0.27 -13.94
C GLN A 225 -8.14 -0.92 -12.85
N ALA A 226 -8.50 -2.13 -12.39
CA ALA A 226 -7.71 -2.88 -11.42
C ALA A 226 -6.33 -3.27 -11.99
N THR A 227 -6.29 -3.73 -13.25
CA THR A 227 -5.03 -4.06 -13.93
C THR A 227 -4.19 -2.80 -14.17
N ALA A 228 -4.81 -1.69 -14.58
CA ALA A 228 -4.12 -0.42 -14.76
C ALA A 228 -3.48 0.06 -13.45
N GLU A 229 -4.19 -0.03 -12.33
CA GLU A 229 -3.68 0.31 -11.01
C GLU A 229 -2.56 -0.61 -10.55
N ALA A 230 -2.72 -1.93 -10.66
CA ALA A 230 -1.67 -2.89 -10.30
C ALA A 230 -0.38 -2.67 -11.13
N ASN A 231 -0.53 -2.44 -12.44
CA ASN A 231 0.61 -2.16 -13.33
C ASN A 231 1.32 -0.86 -12.95
N ASN A 232 0.55 0.19 -12.63
CA ASN A 232 1.12 1.47 -12.21
C ASN A 232 1.83 1.37 -10.85
N LEU A 233 1.20 0.76 -9.84
CA LEU A 233 1.82 0.55 -8.52
C LEU A 233 3.10 -0.27 -8.60
N THR A 234 3.10 -1.33 -9.43
CA THR A 234 4.30 -2.14 -9.68
C THR A 234 5.42 -1.32 -10.33
N ALA A 235 5.06 -0.44 -11.29
CA ALA A 235 6.02 0.44 -11.94
C ALA A 235 6.58 1.51 -10.98
N VAL A 236 5.75 2.08 -10.09
CA VAL A 236 6.20 3.00 -9.02
C VAL A 236 7.20 2.29 -8.11
N ALA A 237 6.85 1.10 -7.60
CA ALA A 237 7.73 0.33 -6.73
C ALA A 237 9.07 0.01 -7.42
N THR A 238 9.04 -0.44 -8.67
CA THR A 238 10.25 -0.77 -9.44
C THR A 238 11.15 0.45 -9.65
N ALA A 239 10.57 1.61 -9.98
CA ALA A 239 11.32 2.84 -10.18
C ALA A 239 11.91 3.38 -8.86
N LYS A 240 11.15 3.31 -7.77
CA LYS A 240 11.61 3.68 -6.42
C LYS A 240 12.74 2.76 -5.92
N ASP A 241 12.64 1.46 -6.17
CA ASP A 241 13.69 0.50 -5.83
C ASP A 241 14.97 0.76 -6.62
N MET A 242 14.85 1.14 -7.90
CA MET A 242 15.99 1.62 -8.67
C MET A 242 16.62 2.86 -8.04
N TYR A 243 15.81 3.87 -7.69
CA TYR A 243 16.28 5.09 -7.03
C TYR A 243 17.07 4.76 -5.76
N ASN A 244 16.48 3.96 -4.86
CA ASN A 244 17.10 3.53 -3.61
C ASN A 244 18.43 2.83 -3.84
N ARG A 245 18.46 1.87 -4.77
CA ARG A 245 19.68 1.11 -5.08
C ARG A 245 20.80 1.98 -5.61
N GLU A 246 20.50 2.92 -6.51
CA GLU A 246 21.53 3.80 -7.06
C GLU A 246 21.97 4.88 -6.06
N MET A 247 21.05 5.43 -5.25
CA MET A 247 21.41 6.35 -4.17
C MET A 247 22.27 5.69 -3.09
N GLU A 248 22.00 4.43 -2.73
CA GLU A 248 22.83 3.69 -1.76
C GLU A 248 24.27 3.51 -2.28
N LYS A 249 24.47 3.39 -3.60
CA LYS A 249 25.83 3.37 -4.18
C LYS A 249 26.54 4.72 -4.12
N VAL A 250 25.78 5.83 -4.09
CA VAL A 250 26.34 7.19 -4.07
C VAL A 250 26.62 7.65 -2.65
N CYS A 251 25.65 7.52 -1.74
CA CYS A 251 25.72 8.06 -0.39
C CYS A 251 25.35 7.05 0.71
N GLY A 252 25.25 5.76 0.39
CA GLY A 252 24.98 4.69 1.36
C GLY A 252 26.06 4.51 2.41
N GLY A 253 25.82 3.72 3.45
CA GLY A 253 26.63 3.73 4.69
C GLY A 253 28.16 3.63 4.51
N ASN A 254 28.62 2.85 3.52
CA ASN A 254 30.03 2.62 3.23
C ASN A 254 30.69 3.68 2.33
N GLN A 255 29.92 4.65 1.83
CA GLN A 255 30.40 5.71 0.93
C GLN A 255 30.82 6.96 1.71
N PRO A 256 31.87 7.67 1.26
CA PRO A 256 32.33 8.89 1.89
C PRO A 256 31.29 10.01 1.82
N PHE A 257 31.48 11.05 2.65
CA PHE A 257 30.66 12.26 2.60
C PHE A 257 30.74 12.91 1.21
N LEU A 258 29.58 13.23 0.65
CA LEU A 258 29.44 13.96 -0.60
C LEU A 258 29.00 15.40 -0.32
N ALA A 259 29.49 16.38 -1.08
CA ALA A 259 29.03 17.76 -0.94
C ALA A 259 27.52 17.87 -1.27
N PRO A 260 26.74 18.70 -0.56
CA PRO A 260 25.30 18.81 -0.78
C PRO A 260 24.92 19.16 -2.23
N SER A 261 25.68 20.04 -2.89
CA SER A 261 25.48 20.40 -4.31
C SER A 261 25.63 19.20 -5.25
N ASP A 262 26.63 18.35 -4.99
CA ASP A 262 26.89 17.17 -5.82
C ASP A 262 25.85 16.09 -5.55
N LEU A 263 25.39 15.96 -4.30
CA LEU A 263 24.33 15.04 -3.91
C LEU A 263 22.99 15.42 -4.55
N GLU A 264 22.64 16.71 -4.54
CA GLU A 264 21.47 17.24 -5.23
C GLU A 264 21.54 16.99 -6.74
N GLN A 265 22.69 17.23 -7.38
CA GLN A 265 22.86 16.96 -8.80
C GLN A 265 22.69 15.47 -9.12
N ARG A 266 23.23 14.58 -8.29
CA ARG A 266 23.05 13.12 -8.43
C ARG A 266 21.60 12.71 -8.24
N HIS A 267 20.91 13.30 -7.27
CA HIS A 267 19.47 13.07 -7.05
C HIS A 267 18.65 13.47 -8.29
N HIS A 268 18.84 14.66 -8.85
CA HIS A 268 18.09 15.11 -10.03
C HIS A 268 18.29 14.16 -11.22
N ASN A 269 19.53 13.75 -11.50
CA ASN A 269 19.83 12.81 -12.58
C ASN A 269 19.16 11.43 -12.36
N LEU A 270 19.16 10.93 -11.12
CA LEU A 270 18.53 9.66 -10.78
C LEU A 270 17.00 9.76 -10.83
N LEU A 271 16.42 10.87 -10.36
CA LEU A 271 14.99 11.14 -10.44
C LEU A 271 14.51 11.14 -11.89
N GLU A 272 15.18 11.87 -12.80
CA GLU A 272 14.86 11.84 -14.23
C GLU A 272 14.96 10.43 -14.82
N GLY A 273 15.98 9.67 -14.42
CA GLY A 273 16.13 8.26 -14.79
C GLY A 273 14.95 7.38 -14.34
N CYS A 274 14.48 7.57 -13.10
CA CYS A 274 13.34 6.85 -12.52
C CYS A 274 12.04 7.20 -13.24
N ILE A 275 11.80 8.48 -13.52
CA ILE A 275 10.61 8.93 -14.26
C ILE A 275 10.62 8.39 -15.69
N LYS A 276 11.78 8.39 -16.35
CA LYS A 276 11.92 7.79 -17.69
C LYS A 276 11.65 6.29 -17.67
N GLN A 277 12.15 5.56 -16.67
CA GLN A 277 11.86 4.14 -16.50
C GLN A 277 10.36 3.91 -16.26
N PHE A 278 9.74 4.69 -15.37
CA PHE A 278 8.31 4.62 -15.09
C PHE A 278 7.49 4.84 -16.35
N ARG A 279 7.73 5.91 -17.11
CA ARG A 279 7.02 6.23 -18.36
C ARG A 279 7.22 5.16 -19.44
N SER A 280 8.43 4.63 -19.60
CA SER A 280 8.74 3.60 -20.61
C SER A 280 8.12 2.23 -20.31
N THR A 281 7.71 1.98 -19.06
CA THR A 281 7.04 0.73 -18.69
C THR A 281 5.64 0.70 -19.32
N LYS A 282 5.32 -0.39 -20.04
CA LYS A 282 4.00 -0.59 -20.66
C LYS A 282 2.95 -0.83 -19.58
N LYS A 283 1.94 0.05 -19.52
CA LYS A 283 0.88 0.03 -18.50
C LYS A 283 -0.49 0.16 -19.16
N MET A 284 -1.52 -0.41 -18.54
CA MET A 284 -2.91 -0.20 -18.97
C MET A 284 -3.45 1.12 -18.39
N GLY A 285 -4.50 1.68 -19.00
CA GLY A 285 -5.16 2.91 -18.54
C GLY A 285 -4.67 4.21 -19.19
N GLY A 286 -3.61 4.16 -19.99
CA GLY A 286 -3.08 5.33 -20.72
C GLY A 286 -2.23 6.27 -19.85
N GLU A 287 -1.67 7.30 -20.47
CA GLU A 287 -0.76 8.25 -19.81
C GLU A 287 -1.48 9.15 -18.80
N GLU A 288 -2.70 9.59 -19.09
CA GLU A 288 -3.50 10.42 -18.18
C GLU A 288 -3.78 9.71 -16.84
N TYR A 289 -4.12 8.41 -16.89
CA TYR A 289 -4.32 7.61 -15.68
C TYR A 289 -3.01 7.34 -14.94
N SER A 290 -1.89 7.27 -15.65
CA SER A 290 -0.56 7.03 -15.08
C SER A 290 0.02 8.28 -14.41
N ARG A 291 -0.41 9.48 -14.81
CA ARG A 291 0.10 10.76 -14.30
C ARG A 291 -0.01 10.89 -12.78
N LYS A 292 -1.14 10.47 -12.18
CA LYS A 292 -1.30 10.51 -10.71
C LYS A 292 -0.27 9.66 -9.95
N TYR A 293 0.15 8.53 -10.54
CA TYR A 293 1.16 7.65 -9.95
C TYR A 293 2.59 8.16 -10.21
N GLU A 294 2.79 8.89 -11.31
CA GLU A 294 4.04 9.60 -11.57
C GLU A 294 4.26 10.71 -10.55
N GLU A 295 3.24 11.55 -10.31
CA GLU A 295 3.27 12.58 -9.26
C GLU A 295 3.49 11.96 -7.87
N GLN A 296 2.87 10.80 -7.58
CA GLN A 296 3.13 10.05 -6.35
C GLN A 296 4.59 9.57 -6.26
N LEU A 297 5.16 9.02 -7.33
CA LEU A 297 6.55 8.56 -7.38
C LEU A 297 7.53 9.70 -7.12
N GLU A 298 7.31 10.88 -7.71
CA GLU A 298 8.14 12.07 -7.47
C GLU A 298 8.13 12.47 -5.99
N CYS A 299 6.96 12.55 -5.37
CA CYS A 299 6.81 12.85 -3.95
C CYS A 299 7.55 11.82 -3.07
N GLU A 300 7.34 10.52 -3.32
CA GLU A 300 8.00 9.47 -2.53
C GLU A 300 9.53 9.47 -2.69
N ILE A 301 10.05 9.80 -3.88
CA ILE A 301 11.49 9.93 -4.12
C ILE A 301 12.04 11.17 -3.39
N GLN A 302 11.33 12.29 -3.38
CA GLN A 302 11.74 13.49 -2.65
C GLN A 302 11.81 13.24 -1.14
N GLU A 303 10.83 12.55 -0.55
CA GLU A 303 10.87 12.16 0.86
C GLU A 303 12.08 11.26 1.16
N THR A 304 12.32 10.27 0.30
CA THR A 304 13.46 9.35 0.40
C THR A 304 14.80 10.13 0.29
N PHE A 305 14.88 11.09 -0.61
CA PHE A 305 16.04 11.97 -0.75
C PHE A 305 16.29 12.78 0.52
N GLY A 306 15.24 13.30 1.17
CA GLY A 306 15.36 13.96 2.47
C GLY A 306 16.03 13.09 3.53
N ASN A 307 15.76 11.78 3.52
CA ASN A 307 16.42 10.83 4.41
C ASN A 307 17.88 10.59 4.03
N PHE A 308 18.20 10.44 2.74
CA PHE A 308 19.58 10.31 2.26
C PHE A 308 20.42 11.55 2.52
N SER A 309 19.84 12.74 2.38
CA SER A 309 20.50 14.01 2.67
C SER A 309 20.90 14.10 4.14
N LYS A 310 19.97 13.80 5.07
CA LYS A 310 20.26 13.72 6.51
C LYS A 310 21.33 12.66 6.82
N HIS A 311 21.27 11.50 6.16
CA HIS A 311 22.27 10.45 6.35
C HIS A 311 23.65 10.89 5.87
N ASN A 312 23.75 11.56 4.71
CA ASN A 312 24.99 12.09 4.21
C ASN A 312 25.55 13.18 5.13
N ASP A 313 24.71 14.11 5.60
CA ASP A 313 25.13 15.17 6.53
C ASP A 313 25.72 14.61 7.84
N SER A 314 25.20 13.48 8.32
CA SER A 314 25.73 12.80 9.52
C SER A 314 27.16 12.31 9.35
N LYS A 315 27.63 12.11 8.11
CA LYS A 315 29.00 11.70 7.77
C LYS A 315 29.97 12.85 7.65
N ASN A 316 29.54 14.09 7.86
CA ASN A 316 30.42 15.25 7.75
C ASN A 316 31.43 15.28 8.92
N ILE A 317 32.55 14.58 8.74
CA ILE A 317 33.66 14.44 9.70
C ILE A 317 34.25 15.82 10.05
N PHE A 318 34.20 16.81 9.15
CA PHE A 318 34.72 18.15 9.43
C PHE A 318 33.90 18.91 10.49
N LYS A 319 32.59 18.65 10.61
CA LYS A 319 31.80 19.15 11.75
C LYS A 319 32.14 18.39 13.04
N ALA A 320 32.40 17.09 12.96
CA ALA A 320 32.69 16.24 14.12
C ALA A 320 34.12 16.40 14.69
N ALA A 321 35.11 16.71 13.85
CA ALA A 321 36.51 16.85 14.23
C ALA A 321 36.88 18.26 14.75
N ARG A 322 36.00 19.25 14.54
CA ARG A 322 36.23 20.64 14.98
C ARG A 322 36.33 20.77 16.51
N THR A 323 35.41 20.14 17.24
CA THR A 323 35.37 20.22 18.70
C THR A 323 36.63 19.63 19.36
N PRO A 324 37.10 18.41 18.99
CA PRO A 324 38.37 17.87 19.48
C PRO A 324 39.58 18.73 19.09
N ALA A 325 39.63 19.21 17.84
CA ALA A 325 40.75 20.03 17.37
C ALA A 325 40.86 21.35 18.16
N THR A 326 39.74 22.01 18.43
CA THR A 326 39.68 23.26 19.20
C THR A 326 40.22 23.06 20.61
N PHE A 327 39.71 22.08 21.34
CA PHE A 327 40.15 21.81 22.71
C PHE A 327 41.61 21.33 22.76
N PHE A 328 42.04 20.52 21.80
CA PHE A 328 43.45 20.09 21.70
C PHE A 328 44.39 21.29 21.47
N SER A 329 44.03 22.22 20.58
CA SER A 329 44.80 23.46 20.37
C SER A 329 44.89 24.31 21.64
N VAL A 330 43.79 24.44 22.41
CA VAL A 330 43.80 25.17 23.69
C VAL A 330 44.70 24.50 24.72
N VAL A 331 44.65 23.16 24.82
CA VAL A 331 45.52 22.38 25.72
C VAL A 331 47.00 22.62 25.39
N VAL A 332 47.39 22.55 24.12
CA VAL A 332 48.77 22.80 23.68
C VAL A 332 49.20 24.24 24.00
N ALA A 333 48.36 25.22 23.67
CA ALA A 333 48.67 26.64 23.91
C ALA A 333 48.86 26.94 25.41
N MET A 334 47.96 26.44 26.26
CA MET A 334 48.03 26.65 27.71
C MET A 334 49.18 25.89 28.35
N TYR A 335 49.57 24.72 27.83
CA TYR A 335 50.76 23.98 28.29
C TYR A 335 52.04 24.77 28.04
N VAL A 336 52.21 25.32 26.83
CA VAL A 336 53.36 26.14 26.48
C VAL A 336 53.39 27.42 27.31
N ALA A 337 52.25 28.11 27.46
CA ALA A 337 52.15 29.31 28.28
C ALA A 337 52.49 29.05 29.76
N SER A 338 52.00 27.94 30.32
CA SER A 338 52.32 27.50 31.68
C SER A 338 53.82 27.25 31.87
N GLY A 339 54.46 26.57 30.91
CA GLY A 339 55.91 26.32 30.94
C GLY A 339 56.75 27.60 30.91
N VAL A 340 56.38 28.56 30.06
CA VAL A 340 57.08 29.86 29.97
C VAL A 340 56.87 30.69 31.23
N LEU A 341 55.63 30.80 31.73
CA LEU A 341 55.32 31.56 32.94
C LEU A 341 55.95 30.94 34.20
N GLY A 342 56.00 29.61 34.26
CA GLY A 342 56.70 28.87 35.30
C GLY A 342 58.20 29.11 35.30
N PHE A 343 58.81 29.21 34.11
CA PHE A 343 60.23 29.56 33.96
C PHE A 343 60.55 31.00 34.40
N VAL A 344 59.64 31.95 34.13
CA VAL A 344 59.77 33.36 34.54
C VAL A 344 59.53 33.56 36.06
N GLY A 345 59.01 32.55 36.76
CA GLY A 345 58.76 32.60 38.21
C GLY A 345 57.37 33.14 38.60
N LEU A 346 56.46 33.31 37.63
CA LEU A 346 55.08 33.74 37.86
C LEU A 346 54.18 32.54 38.18
N SER A 347 54.41 31.93 39.34
CA SER A 347 53.77 30.67 39.75
C SER A 347 52.24 30.75 39.79
N ALA A 348 51.66 31.86 40.25
CA ALA A 348 50.20 32.04 40.29
C ALA A 348 49.55 32.02 38.90
N LEU A 349 50.21 32.64 37.90
CA LEU A 349 49.68 32.71 36.53
C LEU A 349 49.88 31.37 35.79
N ALA A 350 51.00 30.68 36.05
CA ALA A 350 51.22 29.32 35.55
C ALA A 350 50.19 28.32 36.12
N SER A 351 49.83 28.43 37.41
CA SER A 351 48.77 27.63 38.02
C SER A 351 47.40 27.89 37.40
N LEU A 352 47.08 29.13 37.01
CA LEU A 352 45.85 29.47 36.30
C LEU A 352 45.80 28.82 34.90
N CYS A 353 46.90 28.86 34.15
CA CYS A 353 46.99 28.18 32.85
C CYS A 353 46.84 26.66 32.98
N ASN A 354 47.43 26.05 34.02
CA ASN A 354 47.27 24.61 34.31
C ASN A 354 45.82 24.25 34.69
N LEU A 355 45.09 25.15 35.35
CA LEU A 355 43.67 24.95 35.66
C LEU A 355 42.82 24.97 34.37
N VAL A 356 43.05 25.93 33.48
CA VAL A 356 42.37 25.99 32.16
C VAL A 356 42.68 24.76 31.31
N LEU A 357 43.93 24.31 31.31
CA LEU A 357 44.35 23.07 30.65
C LEU A 357 43.59 21.86 31.18
N THR A 358 43.53 21.72 32.51
CA THR A 358 42.83 20.60 33.17
C THR A 358 41.34 20.62 32.84
N MET A 359 40.71 21.79 32.86
CA MET A 359 39.31 21.97 32.50
C MET A 359 39.03 21.62 31.04
N SER A 360 39.90 22.04 30.11
CA SER A 360 39.76 21.71 28.68
C SER A 360 39.93 20.22 28.40
N LEU A 361 40.83 19.55 29.13
CA LEU A 361 41.03 18.10 29.03
C LEU A 361 39.84 17.33 29.59
N LEU A 362 39.27 17.77 30.73
CA LEU A 362 38.02 17.22 31.26
C LEU A 362 36.86 17.38 30.27
N LEU A 363 36.70 18.57 29.66
CA LEU A 363 35.67 18.79 28.64
C LEU A 363 35.84 17.89 27.41
N LEU A 364 37.08 17.65 26.95
CA LEU A 364 37.36 16.74 25.84
C LEU A 364 37.07 15.28 26.22
N CYS A 365 37.39 14.85 27.44
CA CYS A 365 37.04 13.52 27.95
C CYS A 365 35.53 13.34 28.09
N THR A 366 34.82 14.33 28.65
CA THR A 366 33.36 14.33 28.76
C THR A 366 32.70 14.32 27.38
N TRP A 367 33.19 15.11 26.43
CA TRP A 367 32.71 15.10 25.05
C TRP A 367 32.92 13.73 24.38
N SER A 368 34.10 13.13 24.56
CA SER A 368 34.41 11.80 24.02
C SER A 368 33.51 10.73 24.63
N TYR A 369 33.25 10.81 25.93
CA TYR A 369 32.34 9.92 26.63
C TYR A 369 30.89 10.07 26.15
N VAL A 370 30.37 11.29 26.02
CA VAL A 370 29.01 11.57 25.52
C VAL A 370 28.84 11.08 24.08
N ARG A 371 29.85 11.29 23.22
CA ARG A 371 29.82 10.82 21.82
C ARG A 371 29.92 9.29 21.70
N TYR A 372 30.67 8.63 22.58
CA TYR A 372 30.83 7.17 22.59
C TYR A 372 29.63 6.44 23.23
N SER A 373 29.14 6.92 24.38
CA SER A 373 28.02 6.33 25.11
C SER A 373 26.66 6.66 24.51
N GLY A 374 26.53 7.83 23.87
CA GLY A 374 25.25 8.32 23.35
C GLY A 374 24.30 8.87 24.41
N GLU A 375 24.66 8.81 25.70
CA GLU A 375 23.91 9.40 26.82
C GLU A 375 24.24 10.90 26.99
N TYR A 376 23.30 11.69 27.52
CA TYR A 376 23.47 13.13 27.79
C TYR A 376 23.83 13.99 26.56
N ARG A 377 23.10 13.79 25.45
CA ARG A 377 23.32 14.54 24.19
C ARG A 377 23.27 16.06 24.34
N ASP A 378 22.45 16.59 25.25
CA ASP A 378 22.36 18.03 25.51
C ASP A 378 23.67 18.61 26.06
N VAL A 379 24.37 17.86 26.92
CA VAL A 379 25.69 18.24 27.44
C VAL A 379 26.73 18.27 26.30
N GLY A 380 26.66 17.31 25.39
CA GLY A 380 27.50 17.30 24.18
C GLY A 380 27.26 18.52 23.29
N ALA A 381 26.01 18.95 23.12
CA ALA A 381 25.65 20.12 22.32
C ALA A 381 26.20 21.42 22.92
N VAL A 382 26.12 21.60 24.25
CA VAL A 382 26.70 22.76 24.95
C VAL A 382 28.22 22.80 24.79
N ILE A 383 28.90 21.65 24.86
CA ILE A 383 30.35 21.56 24.65
C ILE A 383 30.72 21.92 23.20
N ASP A 384 29.94 21.46 22.21
CA ASP A 384 30.14 21.81 20.80
C ASP A 384 29.93 23.32 20.55
N GLU A 385 28.97 23.96 21.22
CA GLU A 385 28.74 25.42 21.15
C GLU A 385 29.91 26.21 21.76
N LEU A 386 30.39 25.81 22.95
CA LEU A 386 31.57 26.41 23.58
C LEU A 386 32.82 26.30 22.69
N ALA A 387 33.03 25.14 22.06
CA ALA A 387 34.14 24.96 21.13
C ALA A 387 34.02 25.87 19.89
N ASN A 388 32.80 26.05 19.35
CA ASN A 388 32.60 26.98 18.24
C ASN A 388 32.90 28.43 18.62
N VAL A 389 32.50 28.87 19.81
CA VAL A 389 32.81 30.22 20.31
C VAL A 389 34.33 30.40 20.47
N LEU A 390 35.02 29.43 21.08
CA LEU A 390 36.48 29.46 21.23
C LEU A 390 37.21 29.45 19.88
N TRP A 391 36.72 28.66 18.94
CA TRP A 391 37.30 28.59 17.59
C TRP A 391 37.19 29.93 16.86
N GLU A 392 35.99 30.52 16.79
CA GLU A 392 35.76 31.76 16.04
C GLU A 392 36.34 33.00 16.74
N GLN A 393 36.33 33.07 18.08
CA GLN A 393 36.78 34.27 18.80
C GLN A 393 38.27 34.27 19.12
N VAL A 394 38.90 33.11 19.31
CA VAL A 394 40.28 33.02 19.80
C VAL A 394 41.18 32.37 18.76
N ILE A 395 40.88 31.15 18.34
CA ILE A 395 41.82 30.36 17.53
C ILE A 395 41.94 30.91 16.11
N LYS A 396 40.81 31.17 15.45
CA LYS A 396 40.78 31.68 14.07
C LYS A 396 41.49 33.03 13.92
N PRO A 397 41.15 34.11 14.67
CA PRO A 397 41.85 35.38 14.53
C PRO A 397 43.32 35.31 14.95
N LEU A 398 43.66 34.52 15.97
CA LEU A 398 45.06 34.33 16.37
C LEU A 398 45.87 33.60 15.29
N SER A 399 45.28 32.58 14.66
CA SER A 399 45.92 31.84 13.56
C SER A 399 46.12 32.70 12.32
N GLU A 400 45.14 33.54 11.97
CA GLU A 400 45.21 34.48 10.84
C GLU A 400 46.27 35.56 11.10
N SER A 401 46.31 36.12 12.31
CA SER A 401 47.35 37.08 12.74
C SER A 401 48.76 36.47 12.70
N LEU A 402 48.94 35.26 13.25
CA LEU A 402 50.22 34.56 13.23
C LEU A 402 50.67 34.24 11.80
N LEU A 403 49.75 33.83 10.93
CA LEU A 403 50.03 33.58 9.51
C LEU A 403 50.41 34.87 8.77
N GLU A 404 49.70 35.97 9.02
CA GLU A 404 50.02 37.27 8.40
C GLU A 404 51.39 37.79 8.86
N ASP A 405 51.72 37.67 10.15
CA ASP A 405 53.02 38.06 10.71
C ASP A 405 54.15 37.16 10.22
N THR A 406 53.93 35.85 10.13
CA THR A 406 54.91 34.89 9.60
C THR A 406 55.14 35.12 8.10
N MET A 407 54.09 35.43 7.32
CA MET A 407 54.23 35.84 5.92
C MET A 407 54.97 37.18 5.81
N ARG A 408 54.64 38.19 6.61
CA ARG A 408 55.36 39.48 6.63
C ARG A 408 56.82 39.33 7.00
N GLN A 409 57.16 38.48 7.98
CA GLN A 409 58.55 38.20 8.35
C GLN A 409 59.29 37.42 7.27
N THR A 410 58.64 36.45 6.63
CA THR A 410 59.22 35.69 5.52
C THR A 410 59.50 36.59 4.32
N VAL A 411 58.58 37.50 4.00
CA VAL A 411 58.74 38.52 2.95
C VAL A 411 59.84 39.53 3.31
N LYS A 412 59.92 39.99 4.57
CA LYS A 412 61.02 40.87 5.02
C LYS A 412 62.38 40.19 4.96
N ASN A 413 62.45 38.91 5.33
CA ASN A 413 63.69 38.13 5.31
C ASN A 413 64.14 37.81 3.88
N SER A 414 63.22 37.55 2.95
CA SER A 414 63.55 37.37 1.52
C SER A 414 64.00 38.67 0.86
N ILE A 415 63.40 39.82 1.19
CA ILE A 415 63.85 41.14 0.73
C ILE A 415 65.23 41.49 1.31
N ARG A 416 65.48 41.19 2.59
CA ARG A 416 66.79 41.42 3.23
C ARG A 416 67.88 40.54 2.63
N ALA A 417 67.58 39.28 2.32
CA ALA A 417 68.49 38.37 1.64
C ALA A 417 68.86 38.87 0.23
N GLY A 418 67.88 39.36 -0.54
CA GLY A 418 68.13 39.97 -1.86
C GLY A 418 68.99 41.24 -1.82
N LEU A 419 68.84 42.07 -0.78
CA LEU A 419 69.68 43.27 -0.60
C LEU A 419 71.12 42.94 -0.20
N THR A 420 71.35 41.89 0.59
CA THR A 420 72.70 41.43 0.94
C THR A 420 73.46 40.80 -0.23
N ASP A 421 72.76 40.18 -1.18
CA ASP A 421 73.40 39.69 -2.42
C ASP A 421 73.78 40.83 -3.37
N SER A 422 72.98 41.91 -3.45
CA SER A 422 73.37 43.12 -4.18
C SER A 422 74.59 43.84 -3.58
N ALA A 423 74.75 43.83 -2.26
CA ALA A 423 75.89 44.45 -1.58
C ALA A 423 77.20 43.65 -1.71
N ARG A 424 77.13 42.32 -1.86
CA ARG A 424 78.31 41.47 -2.12
C ARG A 424 78.81 41.52 -3.57
N GLY A 425 77.96 41.97 -4.51
CA GLY A 425 78.34 42.18 -5.91
C GLY A 425 79.15 43.44 -6.17
N SER A 426 79.12 44.44 -5.27
CA SER A 426 79.80 45.74 -5.47
C SER A 426 81.22 45.82 -4.92
N ASP A 427 81.66 44.87 -4.07
CA ASP A 427 83.04 44.80 -3.53
C ASP A 427 83.98 43.91 -4.37
N ARG A 428 83.52 43.42 -5.53
CA ARG A 428 84.33 42.71 -6.53
C ARG A 428 84.22 43.38 -7.89
N ARG A 429 84.77 44.59 -8.03
CA ARG A 429 85.24 45.14 -9.30
C ARG A 429 86.51 45.93 -9.12
#